data_AF-A0A383DE25-F1
#
_entry.id   AF-A0A383DE25-F1
#
_cell.length_a   1.000
_cell.length_b   1.000
_cell.length_c   1.000
_cell.angle_alpha   90.00
_cell.angle_beta   90.00
_cell.angle_gamma   90.00
#
_symmetry.space_group_name_H-M   'P 1'
#
loop_
_entity.id
_entity.type
_entity.pdbx_description
1 polymer ?
#
loop_
_entity_poly.entity_id
_entity_poly.type
_entity_poly.pdbx_seq_one_letter_code
_entity_poly.pdbx_strand_id
1 'polypeptide(L)'
;MEKLNVILLLIDGARVDRIHQFPIFQKLKQHGTFFHQMITHAPYTLVSMNSIFTGMYGSRNGINAYYQMYADPKSGCQTLAEY
;
A
#
# COMPACT_ATOMS: atom_id res chain seq x y z
N MET A 1 8.02 15.11 -21.11
CA MET A 1 6.99 15.01 -20.06
C MET A 1 7.47 15.76 -18.85
N GLU A 2 6.63 16.57 -18.22
CA GLU A 2 6.98 17.19 -16.93
C GLU A 2 7.09 16.11 -15.85
N LYS A 3 8.09 16.27 -14.97
CA LYS A 3 8.30 15.36 -13.84
C LYS A 3 7.43 15.84 -12.68
N LEU A 4 6.38 15.08 -12.36
CA LEU A 4 5.51 15.37 -11.23
C LEU A 4 6.07 14.76 -9.94
N ASN A 5 5.81 15.42 -8.82
CA ASN A 5 6.11 14.86 -7.50
C ASN A 5 5.04 13.82 -7.13
N VAL A 6 5.46 12.73 -6.50
CA VAL A 6 4.57 11.65 -6.03
C VAL A 6 4.64 11.59 -4.51
N ILE A 7 3.47 11.57 -3.86
CA ILE A 7 3.34 11.42 -2.40
C ILE A 7 2.44 10.20 -2.15
N LEU A 8 2.96 9.21 -1.40
CA LEU A 8 2.18 8.08 -0.92
C LEU A 8 1.76 8.33 0.53
N LEU A 9 0.46 8.40 0.78
CA LEU A 9 -0.11 8.55 2.13
C LEU A 9 -0.83 7.25 2.52
N LEU A 10 -0.37 6.62 3.60
CA LEU A 10 -1.02 5.46 4.21
C LEU A 10 -1.76 5.89 5.48
N ILE A 11 -2.99 5.40 5.63
CA ILE A 11 -3.75 5.48 6.87
C ILE A 11 -4.01 4.04 7.33
N ASP A 12 -3.36 3.62 8.41
CA ASP A 12 -3.50 2.25 8.91
C ASP A 12 -4.94 1.98 9.38
N GLY A 13 -5.48 0.82 9.00
CA GLY A 13 -6.85 0.42 9.34
C GLY A 13 -7.97 1.18 8.64
N ALA A 14 -7.69 1.98 7.60
CA ALA A 14 -8.70 2.77 6.87
C ALA A 14 -9.62 1.91 5.98
N ARG A 15 -10.53 1.19 6.60
CA ARG A 15 -11.50 0.31 5.91
C ARG A 15 -12.49 1.11 5.06
N VAL A 16 -12.82 0.57 3.88
CA VAL A 16 -13.74 1.19 2.92
C VAL A 16 -15.11 1.52 3.53
N ASP A 17 -15.65 0.67 4.41
CA ASP A 17 -16.95 0.90 5.06
C ASP A 17 -16.94 2.09 6.04
N ARG A 18 -15.75 2.52 6.50
CA ARG A 18 -15.58 3.67 7.39
C ARG A 18 -15.28 4.96 6.66
N ILE A 19 -14.61 4.89 5.51
CA ILE A 19 -14.21 6.06 4.70
C ILE A 19 -15.42 6.97 4.39
N HIS A 20 -16.61 6.39 4.20
CA HIS A 20 -17.83 7.14 3.90
C HIS A 20 -18.33 8.05 5.02
N GLN A 21 -17.94 7.78 6.27
CA GLN A 21 -18.39 8.53 7.44
C GLN A 21 -17.62 9.85 7.63
N PHE A 22 -16.48 10.03 6.96
CA PHE A 22 -15.64 11.21 7.15
C PHE A 22 -15.75 12.19 5.97
N PRO A 23 -16.08 13.47 6.21
CA PRO A 23 -16.24 14.48 5.16
C PRO A 23 -14.98 14.70 4.32
N ILE A 24 -13.79 14.57 4.91
CA ILE A 24 -12.52 14.79 4.22
C ILE A 24 -12.34 13.85 3.03
N PHE A 25 -12.70 12.57 3.17
CA PHE A 25 -12.61 11.62 2.08
C PHE A 25 -13.67 11.86 1.00
N GLN A 26 -14.84 12.39 1.35
CA GLN A 26 -15.84 12.78 0.34
C GLN A 26 -15.32 13.93 -0.53
N LYS A 27 -14.67 14.92 0.09
CA LYS A 27 -14.05 16.02 -0.63
C LYS A 27 -12.90 15.53 -1.52
N LEU A 28 -12.01 14.66 -1.01
CA LEU A 28 -10.91 14.11 -1.80
C LEU A 28 -11.38 13.33 -3.03
N LYS A 29 -12.48 12.57 -2.91
CA LYS A 29 -13.09 11.85 -4.05
C LYS A 29 -13.53 12.75 -5.19
N GLN A 30 -13.86 14.02 -4.93
CA GLN A 30 -14.26 14.99 -5.96
C GLN A 30 -13.07 15.51 -6.78
N HIS A 31 -11.85 15.38 -6.26
CA HIS A 31 -10.63 15.90 -6.89
C HIS A 31 -9.75 14.80 -7.51
N GLY A 32 -10.22 13.55 -7.56
CA GLY A 32 -9.42 12.44 -8.05
C GLY A 32 -10.23 11.16 -8.29
N THR A 33 -9.55 10.01 -8.25
CA THR A 33 -10.16 8.71 -8.50
C THR A 33 -10.18 7.88 -7.21
N PHE A 34 -11.29 7.18 -6.97
CA PHE A 34 -11.47 6.33 -5.80
C PHE A 34 -11.74 4.87 -6.17
N PHE A 35 -10.89 3.98 -5.68
CA PHE A 35 -10.98 2.55 -5.91
C PHE A 35 -11.73 1.87 -4.76
N HIS A 36 -13.05 1.75 -4.89
CA HIS A 36 -13.93 1.18 -3.85
C HIS A 36 -13.75 -0.34 -3.63
N GLN A 37 -13.10 -1.05 -4.57
CA GLN A 37 -12.84 -2.48 -4.53
C GLN A 37 -11.33 -2.79 -4.37
N MET A 38 -10.60 -1.96 -3.61
CA MET A 38 -9.20 -2.26 -3.31
C MET A 38 -9.10 -3.48 -2.39
N ILE A 39 -8.31 -4.48 -2.80
CA ILE A 39 -8.07 -5.71 -2.05
C ILE A 39 -6.64 -5.67 -1.53
N THR A 40 -6.47 -5.71 -0.21
CA THR A 40 -5.13 -5.85 0.39
C THR A 40 -4.61 -7.26 0.15
N HIS A 41 -3.31 -7.38 -0.13
CA HIS A 41 -2.69 -8.70 -0.28
C HIS A 41 -2.77 -9.52 1.01
N ALA A 42 -2.59 -8.86 2.15
CA ALA A 42 -2.60 -9.49 3.46
C ALA A 42 -3.28 -8.57 4.50
N PRO A 43 -3.86 -9.14 5.58
CA PRO A 43 -4.48 -8.37 6.65
C PRO A 43 -3.46 -7.77 7.64
N TYR A 44 -2.16 -7.89 7.37
CA TYR A 44 -1.07 -7.42 8.23
C TYR A 44 -0.32 -6.25 7.57
N THR A 45 -0.09 -5.17 8.32
CA THR A 45 0.57 -3.95 7.84
C THR A 45 1.89 -4.24 7.13
N LEU A 46 2.77 -5.04 7.74
CA LEU A 46 4.09 -5.37 7.18
C LEU A 46 4.00 -6.02 5.79
N VAL A 47 3.19 -7.07 5.66
CA VAL A 47 3.07 -7.86 4.41
C VAL A 47 2.35 -7.04 3.33
N SER A 48 1.31 -6.28 3.72
CA SER A 48 0.57 -5.40 2.80
C SER A 48 1.48 -4.30 2.24
N MET A 49 2.24 -3.60 3.11
CA MET A 49 3.16 -2.54 2.70
C MET A 49 4.31 -3.07 1.84
N ASN A 50 4.92 -4.20 2.20
CA ASN A 50 5.94 -4.81 1.36
C ASN A 50 5.40 -5.16 -0.03
N SER A 51 4.16 -5.61 -0.12
CA SER A 51 3.53 -5.90 -1.41
C SER A 51 3.29 -4.64 -2.24
N ILE A 52 2.92 -3.52 -1.60
CA ILE A 52 2.78 -2.22 -2.27
C ILE A 52 4.13 -1.73 -2.81
N PHE A 53 5.18 -1.78 -1.98
CA PHE A 53 6.48 -1.25 -2.38
C PHE A 53 7.20 -2.12 -3.41
N THR A 54 7.04 -3.45 -3.35
CA THR A 54 7.69 -4.37 -4.29
C THR A 54 6.85 -4.69 -5.52
N GLY A 55 5.54 -4.39 -5.50
CA GLY A 55 4.60 -4.85 -6.51
C GLY A 55 4.43 -6.38 -6.56
N MET A 56 4.86 -7.10 -5.51
CA MET A 56 4.89 -8.57 -5.48
C MET A 56 4.13 -9.12 -4.28
N TYR A 57 3.53 -10.30 -4.44
CA TYR A 57 2.97 -11.04 -3.31
C TYR A 57 4.03 -11.42 -2.28
N GLY A 58 3.63 -11.53 -1.01
CA GLY A 58 4.48 -11.92 0.12
C GLY A 58 5.24 -13.23 -0.12
N SER A 59 4.60 -14.21 -0.78
CA SER A 59 5.26 -15.48 -1.15
C SER A 59 6.42 -15.29 -2.13
N ARG A 60 6.36 -14.25 -2.97
CA ARG A 60 7.33 -13.91 -4.01
C ARG A 60 8.42 -12.97 -3.49
N ASN A 61 8.08 -11.96 -2.71
CA ASN A 61 9.06 -11.05 -2.12
C ASN A 61 9.68 -11.57 -0.81
N GLY A 62 9.14 -12.64 -0.21
CA GLY A 62 9.69 -13.27 0.99
C GLY A 62 9.19 -12.71 2.32
N ILE A 63 8.43 -11.61 2.32
CA ILE A 63 7.81 -11.02 3.50
C ILE A 63 6.34 -11.46 3.53
N ASN A 64 6.08 -12.62 4.12
CA ASN A 64 4.76 -13.27 4.18
C ASN A 64 4.22 -13.51 5.60
N ALA A 65 4.94 -13.08 6.64
CA ALA A 65 4.51 -13.23 8.04
C ALA A 65 4.88 -12.01 8.89
N TYR A 66 4.13 -11.80 9.97
CA TYR A 66 4.37 -10.70 10.91
C TYR A 66 5.77 -10.73 11.56
N TYR A 67 6.29 -11.92 11.87
CA TYR A 67 7.59 -12.10 12.51
C TYR A 67 8.79 -11.79 11.62
N GLN A 68 8.57 -11.46 10.34
CA GLN A 68 9.61 -11.06 9.39
C GLN A 68 9.81 -9.53 9.35
N MET A 69 9.45 -8.82 10.43
CA MET A 69 9.53 -7.36 10.50
C MET A 69 10.93 -6.78 10.22
N TYR A 70 11.98 -7.55 10.54
CA TYR A 70 13.38 -7.18 10.31
C TYR A 70 14.02 -7.92 9.13
N ALA A 71 13.24 -8.68 8.38
CA ALA A 71 13.76 -9.39 7.21
C ALA A 71 13.76 -8.45 6.01
N ASP A 72 14.83 -8.51 5.22
CA ASP A 72 14.88 -7.86 3.93
C ASP A 72 14.01 -8.63 2.92
N PRO A 73 13.44 -7.95 1.90
CA PRO A 73 12.90 -8.63 0.74
C PRO A 73 13.92 -9.61 0.13
N LYS A 74 13.43 -10.69 -0.46
CA LYS A 74 14.24 -11.69 -1.17
C LYS A 74 15.19 -11.00 -2.15
N SER A 75 16.40 -11.55 -2.26
CA SER A 75 17.41 -11.06 -3.21
C SER A 75 16.83 -10.89 -4.62
N GLY A 76 17.09 -9.74 -5.23
CA GLY A 76 16.56 -9.35 -6.54
C GLY A 76 15.19 -8.68 -6.51
N CYS A 77 14.55 -8.54 -5.35
CA CYS A 77 13.36 -7.69 -5.22
C CYS A 77 13.78 -6.22 -5.17
N GLN A 78 13.14 -5.39 -5.99
CA GLN A 78 13.27 -3.93 -5.92
C GLN A 78 12.00 -3.34 -5.31
N THR A 79 12.18 -2.35 -4.46
CA THR A 79 11.12 -1.53 -3.88
C THR A 79 10.97 -0.23 -4.68
N LEU A 80 9.82 0.42 -4.56
CA LEU A 80 9.55 1.71 -5.21
C LEU A 80 10.61 2.78 -4.88
N ALA A 81 11.27 2.70 -3.71
CA ALA A 81 12.29 3.66 -3.29
C ALA A 81 13.66 3.44 -3.99
N GLU A 82 13.86 2.29 -4.64
CA GLU A 82 15.11 1.93 -5.30
C GLU A 82 15.09 2.22 -6.82
N TYR A 83 13.95 2.68 -7.35
CA TYR A 83 13.79 3.16 -8.72
C TYR A 83 13.97 4.69 -8.82
#